data_AF-A0A4Y9F3X8-F1
#
_entry.id   AF-A0A4Y9F3X8-F1
#
_cell.length_a   1.000
_cell.length_b   1.000
_cell.length_c   1.000
_cell.angle_alpha   90.00
_cell.angle_beta   90.00
_cell.angle_gamma   90.00
#
_symmetry.space_group_name_H-M   'P 1'
#
loop_
_entity.id
_entity.type
_entity.pdbx_description
1 polymer ?
#
loop_
_entity_poly.entity_id
_entity_poly.type
_entity_poly.pdbx_seq_one_letter_code
_entity_poly.pdbx_strand_id
1 'polypeptide(L)'
;MTEASMNPDLKGRNLAEVFNQDGQHILIVANKYQTGFDQPLLVAVYVDKKLSGITAVQTLSRLNRRADGKENTYILDFVNDPEQIRAAFAEYYEDARIETESDLDLVAKQVDKLDAASIYNRADVEQFWEKWVAPGARQASFDSLISIPVQRFVTRWRAAQEGVDGSTDRAALEVLLEFRSTLAQYVKSYAFFSQIFNFGDPYYEKLFAFADLLARKLRRFTLDEVSPEVVNVDDFVLTHYRLEKLREEEDLKLSSSQAAGL
;
A
#
# COMPACT_ATOMS: atom_id res chain seq x y z
N MET A 1 0.90 11.78 -30.37
CA MET A 1 0.99 12.73 -29.25
C MET A 1 2.42 13.24 -29.16
N THR A 2 2.65 14.54 -29.04
CA THR A 2 4.01 15.08 -28.80
C THR A 2 4.11 15.57 -27.35
N GLU A 3 5.31 15.57 -26.78
CA GLU A 3 5.58 16.06 -25.43
C GLU A 3 5.05 17.48 -25.20
N ALA A 4 5.20 18.37 -26.17
CA ALA A 4 4.68 19.74 -26.12
C ALA A 4 3.14 19.79 -26.07
N SER A 5 2.46 18.82 -26.71
CA SER A 5 1.00 18.72 -26.63
C SER A 5 0.50 18.14 -25.30
N MET A 6 1.35 17.40 -24.58
CA MET A 6 1.01 16.74 -23.30
C MET A 6 1.44 17.52 -22.07
N ASN A 7 2.28 18.55 -22.24
CA ASN A 7 2.72 19.46 -21.17
C ASN A 7 2.50 20.92 -21.63
N PRO A 8 1.24 21.39 -21.73
CA PRO A 8 0.90 22.68 -22.33
C PRO A 8 1.51 23.88 -21.60
N ASP A 9 1.79 23.75 -20.31
CA ASP A 9 2.32 24.84 -19.47
C ASP A 9 3.82 25.10 -19.66
N LEU A 10 4.50 24.25 -20.44
CA LEU A 10 5.91 24.40 -20.71
C LEU A 10 6.21 25.74 -21.38
N LYS A 11 5.40 26.22 -22.33
CA LYS A 11 5.60 27.52 -23.01
C LYS A 11 7.08 27.85 -23.38
N GLY A 12 7.90 26.83 -23.67
CA GLY A 12 9.34 26.97 -23.94
C GLY A 12 10.27 27.19 -22.72
N ARG A 13 9.76 27.12 -21.49
CA ARG A 13 10.51 27.20 -20.21
C ARG A 13 11.20 25.88 -19.88
N ASN A 14 12.18 25.94 -18.97
CA ASN A 14 12.85 24.76 -18.46
C ASN A 14 11.87 23.90 -17.65
N LEU A 15 11.76 22.63 -18.03
CA LEU A 15 10.90 21.62 -17.42
C LEU A 15 11.07 21.52 -15.89
N ALA A 16 12.30 21.63 -15.38
CA ALA A 16 12.60 21.54 -13.96
C ALA A 16 12.03 22.73 -13.16
N GLU A 17 12.00 23.92 -13.77
CA GLU A 17 11.45 25.13 -13.16
C GLU A 17 9.92 25.12 -13.16
N VAL A 18 9.30 24.52 -14.19
CA VAL A 18 7.85 24.33 -14.26
C VAL A 18 7.39 23.31 -13.22
N PHE A 19 8.17 22.25 -12.97
CA PHE A 19 7.87 21.24 -11.96
C PHE A 19 7.90 21.79 -10.51
N ASN A 20 8.55 22.92 -10.27
CA ASN A 20 8.55 23.59 -8.96
C ASN A 20 7.30 24.46 -8.74
N GLN A 21 6.40 24.60 -9.71
CA GLN A 21 5.19 25.42 -9.59
C GLN A 21 4.04 24.60 -8.99
N ASP A 22 3.21 25.26 -8.19
CA ASP A 22 2.00 24.67 -7.61
C ASP A 22 1.06 24.18 -8.73
N GLY A 23 0.69 22.90 -8.69
CA GLY A 23 -0.19 22.26 -9.67
C GLY A 23 0.52 21.49 -10.79
N GLN A 24 1.84 21.62 -10.95
CA GLN A 24 2.62 20.91 -11.97
C GLN A 24 3.45 19.78 -11.36
N HIS A 25 2.74 18.76 -10.86
CA HIS A 25 3.34 17.59 -10.19
C HIS A 25 3.48 16.35 -11.09
N ILE A 26 2.95 16.40 -12.32
CA ILE A 26 2.99 15.32 -13.29
C ILE A 26 3.65 15.83 -14.56
N LEU A 27 4.53 15.01 -15.13
CA LEU A 27 5.26 15.31 -16.35
C LEU A 27 5.24 14.10 -17.27
N ILE A 28 4.76 14.29 -18.51
CA ILE A 28 4.69 13.22 -19.50
C ILE A 28 5.85 13.36 -20.48
N VAL A 29 6.68 12.33 -20.61
CA VAL A 29 7.92 12.35 -21.41
C VAL A 29 7.95 11.18 -22.38
N ALA A 30 8.38 11.41 -23.63
CA ALA A 30 8.41 10.37 -24.67
C ALA A 30 9.82 9.91 -25.09
N ASN A 31 10.72 10.85 -25.41
CA ASN A 31 12.05 10.55 -25.96
C ASN A 31 13.16 11.52 -25.53
N LYS A 32 12.84 12.74 -25.11
CA LYS A 32 13.81 13.69 -24.57
C LYS A 32 14.01 13.42 -23.08
N TYR A 33 15.17 13.80 -22.55
CA TYR A 33 15.58 13.63 -21.14
C TYR A 33 16.18 12.30 -20.71
N GLN A 34 16.83 11.54 -21.62
CA GLN A 34 17.88 10.60 -21.17
C GLN A 34 19.11 11.36 -20.61
N THR A 35 19.28 12.63 -20.96
CA THR A 35 20.33 13.52 -20.43
C THR A 35 19.75 14.87 -19.98
N GLY A 36 20.17 15.38 -18.81
CA GLY A 36 19.99 16.79 -18.42
C GLY A 36 18.78 17.21 -17.56
N PHE A 37 17.74 16.38 -17.38
CA PHE A 37 16.68 16.69 -16.38
C PHE A 37 17.12 16.20 -15.00
N ASP A 38 17.20 17.10 -14.03
CA ASP A 38 17.56 16.81 -12.65
C ASP A 38 16.57 17.50 -11.71
N GLN A 39 15.72 16.70 -11.06
CA GLN A 39 14.67 17.20 -10.19
C GLN A 39 14.62 16.36 -8.90
N PRO A 40 15.15 16.87 -7.77
CA PRO A 40 15.15 16.18 -6.48
C PRO A 40 13.77 15.74 -5.98
N LEU A 41 12.72 16.48 -6.33
CA LEU A 41 11.34 16.21 -5.91
C LEU A 41 10.69 15.03 -6.64
N LEU A 42 11.35 14.43 -7.63
CA LEU A 42 10.81 13.29 -8.37
C LEU A 42 10.71 12.06 -7.45
N VAL A 43 9.49 11.68 -7.06
CA VAL A 43 9.24 10.55 -6.15
C VAL A 43 8.80 9.28 -6.89
N ALA A 44 8.12 9.42 -8.02
CA ALA A 44 7.55 8.31 -8.77
C ALA A 44 7.83 8.41 -10.28
N VAL A 45 8.03 7.27 -10.94
CA VAL A 45 8.13 7.15 -12.40
C VAL A 45 7.16 6.07 -12.89
N TYR A 46 6.35 6.41 -13.89
CA TYR A 46 5.50 5.49 -14.62
C TYR A 46 6.18 5.16 -15.95
N VAL A 47 6.44 3.88 -16.21
CA VAL A 47 7.18 3.40 -17.38
C VAL A 47 6.25 2.63 -18.30
N ASP A 48 5.92 3.26 -19.43
CA ASP A 48 5.22 2.64 -20.56
C ASP A 48 6.16 2.56 -21.79
N LYS A 49 7.41 2.14 -21.54
CA LYS A 49 8.44 2.03 -22.58
C LYS A 49 9.43 0.93 -22.24
N LYS A 50 9.93 0.24 -23.27
CA LYS A 50 11.03 -0.69 -23.10
C LYS A 50 12.30 0.03 -22.61
N LEU A 51 12.78 -0.36 -21.44
CA LEU A 51 14.03 0.07 -20.84
C LEU A 51 14.97 -1.14 -20.76
N SER A 52 16.21 -0.97 -21.21
CA SER A 52 17.20 -2.05 -21.20
C SER A 52 18.61 -1.51 -21.03
N GLY A 53 19.47 -2.29 -20.37
CA GLY A 53 20.89 -1.94 -20.16
C GLY A 53 21.05 -0.55 -19.53
N ILE A 54 22.02 0.21 -20.03
CA ILE A 54 22.35 1.54 -19.49
C ILE A 54 21.18 2.53 -19.50
N THR A 55 20.24 2.41 -20.45
CA THR A 55 19.07 3.29 -20.52
C THR A 55 18.13 3.08 -19.34
N ALA A 56 17.98 1.84 -18.85
CA ALA A 56 17.19 1.56 -17.66
C ALA A 56 17.81 2.22 -16.42
N VAL A 57 19.12 2.04 -16.24
CA VAL A 57 19.87 2.63 -15.12
C VAL A 57 19.82 4.15 -15.16
N GLN A 58 20.09 4.78 -16.30
CA GLN A 58 20.06 6.24 -16.42
C GLN A 58 18.66 6.83 -16.21
N THR A 59 17.60 6.10 -16.57
CA THR A 59 16.23 6.57 -16.43
C THR A 59 15.76 6.44 -14.99
N LEU A 60 15.93 5.25 -14.39
CA LEU A 60 15.42 4.95 -13.06
C LEU A 60 16.28 5.56 -11.94
N SER A 61 17.60 5.67 -12.11
CA SER A 61 18.48 6.32 -11.13
C SER A 61 18.21 7.82 -10.94
N ARG A 62 17.38 8.45 -11.78
CA ARG A 62 16.91 9.83 -11.59
C ARG A 62 16.11 9.98 -10.30
N LEU A 63 15.46 8.91 -9.84
CA LEU A 63 14.74 8.87 -8.58
C LEU A 63 15.67 8.95 -7.37
N ASN A 64 16.96 8.63 -7.49
CA ASN A 64 17.87 8.55 -6.34
C ASN A 64 18.33 9.92 -5.80
N ARG A 65 17.83 11.02 -6.36
CA ARG A 65 18.09 12.36 -5.82
C ARG A 65 17.38 12.54 -4.47
N ARG A 66 18.14 12.88 -3.44
CA ARG A 66 17.63 13.13 -2.08
C ARG A 66 16.97 14.51 -2.00
N ALA A 67 15.85 14.58 -1.28
CA ALA A 67 15.14 15.80 -0.93
C ALA A 67 14.48 15.63 0.44
N ASP A 68 14.26 16.72 1.18
CA ASP A 68 13.57 16.66 2.47
C ASP A 68 12.13 16.14 2.30
N GLY A 69 11.72 15.22 3.17
CA GLY A 69 10.40 14.58 3.13
C GLY A 69 10.27 13.43 2.11
N LYS A 70 11.31 13.14 1.33
CA LYS A 70 11.34 12.03 0.38
C LYS A 70 11.94 10.79 1.01
N GLU A 71 11.09 10.03 1.70
CA GLU A 71 11.49 8.80 2.39
C GLU A 71 11.52 7.58 1.44
N ASN A 72 10.68 7.57 0.40
CA ASN A 72 10.52 6.44 -0.52
C ASN A 72 10.45 6.90 -1.97
N THR A 73 10.82 6.03 -2.92
CA THR A 73 10.66 6.23 -4.36
C THR A 73 9.89 5.07 -4.98
N TYR A 74 9.17 5.35 -6.06
CA TYR A 74 8.26 4.39 -6.67
C TYR A 74 8.49 4.28 -8.17
N ILE A 75 8.51 3.05 -8.68
CA ILE A 75 8.59 2.77 -10.11
C ILE A 75 7.40 1.87 -10.45
N LEU A 76 6.52 2.34 -11.32
CA LEU A 76 5.46 1.55 -11.91
C LEU A 76 5.84 1.24 -13.35
N ASP A 77 6.28 0.01 -13.59
CA ASP A 77 6.67 -0.45 -14.91
C ASP A 77 5.62 -1.39 -15.49
N PHE A 78 5.07 -1.01 -16.65
CA PHE A 78 4.03 -1.76 -17.34
C PHE A 78 4.56 -2.61 -18.50
N VAL A 79 5.86 -2.50 -18.82
CA VAL A 79 6.43 -3.02 -20.07
C VAL A 79 7.61 -3.94 -19.85
N ASN A 80 8.43 -3.68 -18.84
CA ASN A 80 9.70 -4.37 -18.66
C ASN A 80 9.59 -5.53 -17.67
N ASP A 81 10.35 -6.58 -17.95
CA ASP A 81 10.53 -7.70 -17.05
C ASP A 81 11.43 -7.28 -15.86
N PRO A 82 11.01 -7.52 -14.61
CA PRO A 82 11.79 -7.14 -13.43
C PRO A 82 13.21 -7.71 -13.44
N GLU A 83 13.38 -8.98 -13.83
CA GLU A 83 14.70 -9.62 -13.84
C GLU A 83 15.63 -8.99 -14.88
N GLN A 84 15.11 -8.58 -16.04
CA GLN A 84 15.89 -7.82 -17.02
C GLN A 84 16.33 -6.45 -16.50
N ILE A 85 15.45 -5.75 -15.77
CA ILE A 85 15.81 -4.47 -15.12
C ILE A 85 16.85 -4.71 -14.03
N ARG A 86 16.68 -5.72 -13.18
CA ARG A 86 17.67 -6.09 -12.15
C ARG A 86 19.01 -6.43 -12.77
N ALA A 87 19.04 -7.22 -13.85
CA ALA A 87 20.26 -7.57 -14.56
C ALA A 87 20.98 -6.32 -15.09
N ALA A 88 20.23 -5.37 -15.67
CA ALA A 88 20.79 -4.10 -16.12
C ALA A 88 21.38 -3.26 -14.96
N PHE A 89 20.77 -3.31 -13.78
CA PHE A 89 21.29 -2.64 -12.58
C PHE A 89 22.50 -3.37 -11.98
N ALA A 90 22.52 -4.69 -12.01
CA ALA A 90 23.60 -5.52 -11.48
C ALA A 90 24.95 -5.29 -12.20
N GLU A 91 24.93 -4.79 -13.44
CA GLU A 91 26.15 -4.36 -14.14
C GLU A 91 26.84 -3.15 -13.49
N TYR A 92 26.10 -2.33 -12.73
CA TYR A 92 26.58 -1.06 -12.17
C TYR A 92 26.44 -0.95 -10.64
N TYR A 93 25.59 -1.77 -10.02
CA TYR A 93 25.31 -1.76 -8.58
C TYR A 93 25.35 -3.19 -8.02
N GLU A 94 26.26 -3.43 -7.08
CA GLU A 94 26.47 -4.77 -6.50
C GLU A 94 25.29 -5.29 -5.65
N ASP A 95 24.44 -4.40 -5.11
CA ASP A 95 23.29 -4.74 -4.25
C ASP A 95 21.93 -4.62 -4.99
N ALA A 96 21.93 -4.76 -6.32
CA ALA A 96 20.70 -4.75 -7.10
C ALA A 96 19.88 -6.03 -6.88
N ARG A 97 18.87 -5.95 -6.02
CA ARG A 97 17.95 -7.05 -5.70
C ARG A 97 16.49 -6.65 -5.90
N ILE A 98 15.68 -7.60 -6.38
CA ILE A 98 14.22 -7.49 -6.35
C ILE A 98 13.78 -7.99 -4.98
N GLU A 99 13.25 -7.10 -4.15
CA GLU A 99 12.76 -7.49 -2.82
C GLU A 99 11.33 -8.02 -2.85
N THR A 100 10.52 -7.70 -3.87
CA THR A 100 9.14 -8.18 -4.01
C THR A 100 8.71 -8.12 -5.49
N GLU A 101 8.18 -9.21 -6.04
CA GLU A 101 7.44 -9.17 -7.32
C GLU A 101 6.17 -8.35 -7.15
N SER A 102 5.87 -7.45 -8.11
CA SER A 102 4.56 -6.77 -8.20
C SER A 102 3.49 -7.76 -8.68
N ASP A 103 3.20 -8.75 -7.86
CA ASP A 103 2.11 -9.69 -8.08
C ASP A 103 0.78 -8.94 -7.87
N LEU A 104 0.06 -8.67 -8.95
CA LEU A 104 -1.24 -7.99 -8.93
C LEU A 104 -2.26 -8.73 -8.05
N ASP A 105 -2.10 -10.05 -7.93
CA ASP A 105 -2.96 -10.90 -7.11
C ASP A 105 -2.46 -10.99 -5.66
N LEU A 106 -1.38 -10.31 -5.27
CA LEU A 106 -0.79 -10.43 -3.93
C LEU A 106 -1.82 -10.15 -2.83
N VAL A 107 -2.62 -9.10 -3.00
CA VAL A 107 -3.65 -8.72 -2.03
C VAL A 107 -4.74 -9.79 -1.96
N ALA A 108 -5.20 -10.30 -3.10
CA ALA A 108 -6.19 -11.38 -3.13
C ALA A 108 -5.67 -12.65 -2.44
N LYS A 109 -4.43 -13.07 -2.76
CA LYS A 109 -3.76 -14.22 -2.12
C LYS A 109 -3.59 -14.04 -0.61
N GLN A 110 -3.28 -12.83 -0.17
CA GLN A 110 -3.19 -12.50 1.26
C GLN A 110 -4.56 -12.61 1.93
N VAL A 111 -5.63 -12.11 1.30
CA VAL A 111 -7.00 -12.26 1.80
C VAL A 111 -7.39 -13.73 1.92
N ASP A 112 -7.13 -14.55 0.89
CA ASP A 112 -7.40 -16.00 0.93
C ASP A 112 -6.71 -16.69 2.11
N LYS A 113 -5.43 -16.36 2.35
CA LYS A 113 -4.68 -16.88 3.50
C LYS A 113 -5.27 -16.44 4.84
N LEU A 114 -5.68 -15.17 4.94
CA LEU A 114 -6.27 -14.62 6.15
C LEU A 114 -7.63 -15.26 6.45
N ASP A 115 -8.47 -15.46 5.43
CA ASP A 115 -9.77 -16.11 5.56
C ASP A 115 -9.62 -17.60 5.91
N ALA A 116 -8.64 -18.29 5.32
CA ALA A 116 -8.34 -19.69 5.63
C ALA A 116 -7.96 -19.91 7.10
N ALA A 117 -7.33 -18.93 7.75
CA ALA A 117 -7.02 -19.00 9.18
C ALA A 117 -8.27 -18.97 10.08
N SER A 118 -9.41 -18.51 9.57
CA SER A 118 -10.69 -18.47 10.30
C SER A 118 -10.60 -17.80 11.68
N ILE A 119 -9.76 -16.77 11.81
CA ILE A 119 -9.65 -15.95 13.03
C ILE A 119 -10.76 -14.90 13.06
N TYR A 120 -11.04 -14.30 11.91
CA TYR A 120 -12.22 -13.49 11.65
C TYR A 120 -13.05 -14.14 10.55
N ASN A 121 -14.25 -13.60 10.31
CA ASN A 121 -15.08 -13.93 9.17
C ASN A 121 -15.61 -12.63 8.52
N ARG A 122 -16.22 -12.76 7.34
CA ARG A 122 -16.78 -11.62 6.60
C ARG A 122 -17.79 -10.81 7.41
N ALA A 123 -18.61 -11.44 8.25
CA ALA A 123 -19.59 -10.75 9.09
C ALA A 123 -18.93 -9.93 10.21
N ASP A 124 -17.79 -10.34 10.75
CA ASP A 124 -17.02 -9.55 11.72
C ASP A 124 -16.54 -8.24 11.07
N VAL A 125 -16.06 -8.31 9.82
CA VAL A 125 -15.58 -7.16 9.03
C VAL A 125 -16.71 -6.21 8.66
N GLU A 126 -17.84 -6.75 8.19
CA GLU A 126 -19.00 -5.96 7.79
C GLU A 126 -19.63 -5.21 8.98
N GLN A 127 -19.84 -5.90 10.11
CA GLN A 127 -20.37 -5.26 11.32
C GLN A 127 -19.41 -4.20 11.87
N PHE A 128 -18.10 -4.47 11.83
CA PHE A 128 -17.10 -3.49 12.20
C PHE A 128 -17.21 -2.24 11.32
N TRP A 129 -17.28 -2.42 10.00
CA TRP A 129 -17.36 -1.34 9.04
C TRP A 129 -18.60 -0.48 9.26
N GLU A 130 -19.78 -1.09 9.43
CA GLU A 130 -21.03 -0.37 9.70
C GLU A 130 -20.93 0.56 10.92
N LYS A 131 -20.27 0.12 11.99
CA LYS A 131 -20.05 0.95 13.18
C LYS A 131 -18.93 1.96 13.00
N TRP A 132 -17.91 1.62 12.23
CA TRP A 132 -16.74 2.46 11.97
C TRP A 132 -17.10 3.71 11.17
N VAL A 133 -17.89 3.57 10.10
CA VAL A 133 -18.27 4.70 9.22
C VAL A 133 -19.47 5.51 9.72
N ALA A 134 -20.11 5.07 10.80
CA ALA A 134 -21.30 5.73 11.34
C ALA A 134 -20.99 7.18 11.78
N PRO A 135 -21.88 8.17 11.49
CA PRO A 135 -21.70 9.53 11.95
C PRO A 135 -21.56 9.60 13.48
N GLY A 136 -20.47 10.19 13.97
CA GLY A 136 -20.20 10.27 15.40
C GLY A 136 -19.76 8.95 16.05
N ALA A 137 -19.30 7.98 15.25
CA ALA A 137 -18.69 6.75 15.76
C ALA A 137 -17.62 7.07 16.80
N ARG A 138 -17.70 6.38 17.95
CA ARG A 138 -16.69 6.45 19.00
C ARG A 138 -15.87 5.17 18.96
N GLN A 139 -14.63 5.22 19.40
CA GLN A 139 -13.79 4.02 19.43
C GLN A 139 -14.43 2.82 20.16
N ALA A 140 -15.07 3.11 21.29
CA ALA A 140 -15.82 2.10 22.05
C ALA A 140 -16.94 1.41 21.24
N SER A 141 -17.51 2.03 20.20
CA SER A 141 -18.60 1.43 19.42
C SER A 141 -18.15 0.33 18.46
N PHE A 142 -16.86 0.26 18.11
CA PHE A 142 -16.32 -0.80 17.25
C PHE A 142 -15.22 -1.64 17.93
N ASP A 143 -14.68 -1.21 19.07
CA ASP A 143 -13.66 -1.98 19.81
C ASP A 143 -14.17 -3.36 20.24
N SER A 144 -15.43 -3.45 20.66
CA SER A 144 -16.07 -4.74 20.98
C SER A 144 -16.11 -5.71 19.80
N LEU A 145 -16.22 -5.21 18.57
CA LEU A 145 -16.23 -6.04 17.35
C LEU A 145 -14.83 -6.54 17.01
N ILE A 146 -13.80 -5.71 17.19
CA ILE A 146 -12.39 -6.12 17.05
C ILE A 146 -11.98 -7.07 18.19
N SER A 147 -12.58 -6.97 19.36
CA SER A 147 -12.26 -7.85 20.49
C SER A 147 -12.59 -9.32 20.21
N ILE A 148 -13.58 -9.60 19.35
CA ILE A 148 -14.01 -10.96 18.99
C ILE A 148 -12.90 -11.76 18.29
N PRO A 149 -12.34 -11.33 17.12
CA PRO A 149 -11.23 -12.03 16.49
C PRO A 149 -9.96 -12.05 17.36
N VAL A 150 -9.72 -11.01 18.18
CA VAL A 150 -8.62 -11.00 19.16
C VAL A 150 -8.78 -12.14 20.16
N GLN A 151 -9.97 -12.31 20.76
CA GLN A 151 -10.23 -13.39 21.69
C GLN A 151 -10.06 -14.76 21.02
N ARG A 152 -10.58 -14.95 19.80
CA ARG A 152 -10.38 -16.20 19.04
C ARG A 152 -8.89 -16.50 18.82
N PHE A 153 -8.09 -15.50 18.46
CA PHE A 153 -6.64 -15.63 18.32
C PHE A 153 -5.96 -16.00 19.64
N VAL A 154 -6.24 -15.26 20.72
CA VAL A 154 -5.65 -15.48 22.05
C VAL A 154 -6.00 -16.85 22.60
N THR A 155 -7.26 -17.30 22.44
CA THR A 155 -7.69 -18.63 22.87
C THR A 155 -6.93 -19.72 22.13
N ARG A 156 -6.77 -19.60 20.79
CA ARG A 156 -5.99 -20.56 20.00
C ARG A 156 -4.50 -20.53 20.36
N TRP A 157 -3.94 -19.35 20.62
CA TRP A 157 -2.56 -19.19 21.06
C TRP A 157 -2.29 -19.91 22.38
N ARG A 158 -3.15 -19.70 23.39
CA ARG A 158 -3.04 -20.38 24.69
C ARG A 158 -3.20 -21.89 24.55
N ALA A 159 -4.18 -22.35 23.78
CA ALA A 159 -4.37 -23.77 23.52
C ALA A 159 -3.13 -24.40 22.84
N ALA A 160 -2.49 -23.68 21.92
CA ALA A 160 -1.25 -24.14 21.28
C ALA A 160 -0.05 -24.13 22.25
N GLN A 161 0.02 -23.18 23.19
CA GLN A 161 1.06 -23.16 24.22
C GLN A 161 0.93 -24.32 25.21
N GLU A 162 -0.30 -24.61 25.65
CA GLU A 162 -0.62 -25.70 26.59
C GLU A 162 -0.50 -27.08 25.93
N GLY A 163 -0.95 -27.21 24.68
CA GLY A 163 -0.99 -28.46 23.92
C GLY A 163 -1.84 -29.56 24.57
N VAL A 164 -1.93 -30.71 23.91
CA VAL A 164 -2.79 -31.83 24.37
C VAL A 164 -2.12 -32.65 25.48
N ASP A 165 -0.79 -32.70 25.49
CA ASP A 165 0.03 -33.48 26.42
C ASP A 165 0.81 -32.60 27.41
N GLY A 166 0.50 -31.30 27.47
CA GLY A 166 1.26 -30.31 28.24
C GLY A 166 2.52 -29.81 27.53
N SER A 167 2.76 -30.22 26.28
CA SER A 167 3.84 -29.72 25.43
C SER A 167 3.33 -28.75 24.37
N THR A 168 4.08 -27.70 24.10
CA THR A 168 3.71 -26.67 23.14
C THR A 168 3.54 -27.23 21.72
N ASP A 169 2.37 -27.05 21.14
CA ASP A 169 2.07 -27.31 19.73
C ASP A 169 2.68 -26.20 18.86
N ARG A 170 3.92 -26.43 18.44
CA ARG A 170 4.67 -25.49 17.60
C ARG A 170 4.02 -25.29 16.23
N ALA A 171 3.41 -26.31 15.65
CA ALA A 171 2.77 -26.20 14.33
C ALA A 171 1.55 -25.26 14.40
N ALA A 172 0.74 -25.39 15.45
CA ALA A 172 -0.38 -24.47 15.66
C ALA A 172 0.09 -23.02 15.92
N LEU A 173 1.18 -22.82 16.66
CA LEU A 173 1.77 -21.49 16.84
C LEU A 173 2.31 -20.90 15.54
N GLU A 174 2.96 -21.70 14.68
CA GLU A 174 3.46 -21.26 13.37
C GLU A 174 2.33 -20.75 12.48
N VAL A 175 1.18 -21.43 12.45
CA VAL A 175 -0.01 -20.97 11.71
C VAL A 175 -0.53 -19.63 12.23
N LEU A 176 -0.55 -19.43 13.54
CA LEU A 176 -0.98 -18.15 14.15
C LEU A 176 0.02 -17.02 13.86
N LEU A 177 1.31 -17.33 13.85
CA LEU A 177 2.36 -16.37 13.49
C LEU A 177 2.31 -16.01 12.00
N GLU A 178 2.03 -16.98 11.12
CA GLU A 178 1.79 -16.72 9.70
C GLU A 178 0.60 -15.79 9.54
N PHE A 179 -0.54 -16.09 10.18
CA PHE A 179 -1.72 -15.20 10.15
C PHE A 179 -1.37 -13.76 10.56
N ARG A 180 -0.68 -13.58 11.70
CA ARG A 180 -0.25 -12.25 12.18
C ARG A 180 0.65 -11.55 11.16
N SER A 181 1.59 -12.28 10.57
CA SER A 181 2.53 -11.75 9.57
C SER A 181 1.80 -11.33 8.28
N THR A 182 0.95 -12.21 7.76
CA THR A 182 0.12 -11.94 6.57
C THR A 182 -0.81 -10.75 6.79
N LEU A 183 -1.37 -10.60 8.00
CA LEU A 183 -2.24 -9.47 8.34
C LEU A 183 -1.48 -8.14 8.24
N ALA A 184 -0.27 -8.08 8.81
CA ALA A 184 0.58 -6.89 8.71
C ALA A 184 1.07 -6.62 7.27
N GLN A 185 1.31 -7.67 6.49
CA GLN A 185 1.70 -7.55 5.08
C GLN A 185 0.55 -7.03 4.22
N TYR A 186 -0.66 -7.55 4.42
CA TYR A 186 -1.87 -7.11 3.73
C TYR A 186 -2.14 -5.61 3.91
N VAL A 187 -2.02 -5.09 5.13
CA VAL A 187 -2.18 -3.65 5.41
C VAL A 187 -1.20 -2.83 4.56
N LYS A 188 0.07 -3.25 4.47
CA LYS A 188 1.07 -2.56 3.65
C LYS A 188 0.78 -2.68 2.16
N SER A 189 0.48 -3.89 1.69
CA SER A 189 0.20 -4.19 0.29
C SER A 189 -1.04 -3.44 -0.20
N TYR A 190 -2.16 -3.49 0.53
CA TYR A 190 -3.37 -2.76 0.15
C TYR A 190 -3.16 -1.24 0.16
N ALA A 191 -2.51 -0.68 1.18
CA ALA A 191 -2.22 0.76 1.25
C ALA A 191 -1.35 1.24 0.07
N PHE A 192 -0.46 0.38 -0.44
CA PHE A 192 0.34 0.69 -1.63
C PHE A 192 -0.50 0.57 -2.91
N PHE A 193 -1.18 -0.56 -3.08
CA PHE A 193 -1.82 -0.93 -4.32
C PHE A 193 -3.14 -0.18 -4.59
N SER A 194 -3.89 0.20 -3.55
CA SER A 194 -5.11 1.02 -3.68
C SER A 194 -4.85 2.43 -4.26
N GLN A 195 -3.60 2.91 -4.14
CA GLN A 195 -3.20 4.17 -4.78
C GLN A 195 -3.10 4.03 -6.30
N ILE A 196 -2.80 2.81 -6.77
CA ILE A 196 -2.45 2.48 -8.14
C ILE A 196 -3.66 1.97 -8.91
N PHE A 197 -4.50 1.16 -8.27
CA PHE A 197 -5.64 0.52 -8.91
C PHE A 197 -6.88 0.47 -8.01
N ASN A 198 -8.03 0.39 -8.65
CA ASN A 198 -9.31 0.14 -8.00
C ASN A 198 -9.54 -1.38 -7.97
N PHE A 199 -9.66 -1.95 -6.77
CA PHE A 199 -9.89 -3.39 -6.57
C PHE A 199 -11.30 -3.87 -6.96
N GLY A 200 -12.25 -2.95 -7.16
CA GLY A 200 -13.62 -3.25 -7.57
C GLY A 200 -14.53 -3.86 -6.50
N ASP A 201 -13.99 -4.63 -5.55
CA ASP A 201 -14.72 -5.15 -4.39
C ASP A 201 -14.49 -4.26 -3.15
N PRO A 202 -15.53 -3.60 -2.61
CA PRO A 202 -15.43 -2.80 -1.38
C PRO A 202 -14.95 -3.59 -0.17
N TYR A 203 -15.05 -4.93 -0.19
CA TYR A 203 -14.59 -5.77 0.90
C TYR A 203 -13.10 -5.54 1.24
N TYR A 204 -12.24 -5.29 0.26
CA TYR A 204 -10.83 -5.02 0.51
C TYR A 204 -10.62 -3.74 1.33
N GLU A 205 -11.42 -2.70 1.10
CA GLU A 205 -11.32 -1.46 1.87
C GLU A 205 -11.78 -1.66 3.33
N LYS A 206 -12.92 -2.35 3.49
CA LYS A 206 -13.46 -2.70 4.81
C LYS A 206 -12.48 -3.54 5.62
N LEU A 207 -11.90 -4.54 4.96
CA LEU A 207 -10.93 -5.44 5.55
C LEU A 207 -9.63 -4.70 5.88
N PHE A 208 -9.18 -3.74 5.08
CA PHE A 208 -8.01 -2.92 5.40
C PHE A 208 -8.16 -2.18 6.73
N ALA A 209 -9.28 -1.48 6.95
CA ALA A 209 -9.53 -0.76 8.19
C ALA A 209 -9.57 -1.71 9.41
N PHE A 210 -10.22 -2.86 9.24
CA PHE A 210 -10.31 -3.91 10.27
C PHE A 210 -8.93 -4.54 10.57
N ALA A 211 -8.18 -4.89 9.52
CA ALA A 211 -6.89 -5.56 9.59
C ALA A 211 -5.81 -4.68 10.21
N ASP A 212 -5.80 -3.37 9.93
CA ASP A 212 -4.84 -2.44 10.54
C ASP A 212 -4.96 -2.41 12.07
N LEU A 213 -6.19 -2.34 12.59
CA LEU A 213 -6.44 -2.38 14.03
C LEU A 213 -6.10 -3.74 14.64
N LEU A 214 -6.52 -4.83 13.99
CA LEU A 214 -6.26 -6.19 14.46
C LEU A 214 -4.75 -6.50 14.48
N ALA A 215 -4.01 -6.11 13.44
CA ALA A 215 -2.56 -6.32 13.36
C ALA A 215 -1.81 -5.61 14.50
N ARG A 216 -2.24 -4.40 14.86
CA ARG A 216 -1.67 -3.65 15.99
C ARG A 216 -1.93 -4.35 17.32
N LYS A 217 -3.19 -4.76 17.56
CA LYS A 217 -3.58 -5.48 18.79
C LYS A 217 -2.81 -6.80 18.96
N LEU A 218 -2.49 -7.49 17.86
CA LEU A 218 -1.76 -8.76 17.86
C LEU A 218 -0.23 -8.61 17.72
N ARG A 219 0.31 -7.39 17.67
CA ARG A 219 1.74 -7.16 17.37
C ARG A 219 2.70 -7.80 18.38
N ARG A 220 2.31 -7.99 19.64
CA ARG A 220 3.18 -8.58 20.68
C ARG A 220 3.27 -10.12 20.67
N PHE A 221 2.40 -10.80 19.92
CA PHE A 221 2.42 -12.25 19.85
C PHE A 221 3.60 -12.72 18.98
N THR A 222 4.72 -13.05 19.62
CA THR A 222 5.95 -13.60 19.03
C THR A 222 6.38 -14.85 19.79
N LEU A 223 7.31 -15.64 19.22
CA LEU A 223 7.86 -16.83 19.89
C LEU A 223 8.70 -16.47 21.13
N ASP A 224 9.22 -15.24 21.17
CA ASP A 224 10.15 -14.79 22.20
C ASP A 224 9.42 -14.24 23.44
N GLU A 225 8.14 -13.89 23.31
CA GLU A 225 7.31 -13.40 24.41
C GLU A 225 6.66 -14.57 25.17
N VAL A 226 6.99 -14.70 26.46
CA VAL A 226 6.49 -15.77 27.34
C VAL A 226 5.00 -15.62 27.63
N SER A 227 4.49 -14.39 27.71
CA SER A 227 3.08 -14.08 27.97
C SER A 227 2.68 -12.81 27.20
N PRO A 228 2.46 -12.93 25.87
CA PRO A 228 2.11 -11.77 25.06
C PRO A 228 0.74 -11.22 25.44
N GLU A 229 0.68 -9.89 25.56
CA GLU A 229 -0.55 -9.17 25.86
C GLU A 229 -1.04 -8.38 24.65
N VAL A 230 -2.37 -8.24 24.55
CA VAL A 230 -3.01 -7.43 23.51
C VAL A 230 -2.59 -5.97 23.68
N VAL A 231 -2.16 -5.35 22.59
CA VAL A 231 -1.77 -3.93 22.59
C VAL A 231 -3.02 -3.05 22.68
N ASN A 232 -3.04 -2.10 23.62
CA ASN A 232 -4.04 -1.04 23.66
C ASN A 232 -3.79 -0.06 22.50
N VAL A 233 -4.84 0.27 21.74
CA VAL A 233 -4.78 1.10 20.52
C VAL A 233 -5.74 2.31 20.59
N ASP A 234 -6.01 2.82 21.80
CA ASP A 234 -7.02 3.84 22.09
C ASP A 234 -6.73 5.25 21.52
N ASP A 235 -5.50 5.51 21.05
CA ASP A 235 -5.08 6.87 20.63
C ASP A 235 -4.87 7.05 19.11
N PHE A 236 -5.24 6.07 18.27
CA PHE A 236 -4.84 6.09 16.86
C PHE A 236 -5.95 6.54 15.89
N VAL A 237 -5.65 7.58 15.10
CA VAL A 237 -6.48 8.03 13.97
C VAL A 237 -5.96 7.38 12.68
N LEU A 238 -6.78 6.52 12.08
CA LEU A 238 -6.50 5.93 10.77
C LEU A 238 -6.48 7.02 9.69
N THR A 239 -5.34 7.18 9.02
CA THR A 239 -5.11 8.24 8.01
C THR A 239 -5.65 7.90 6.63
N HIS A 240 -5.85 6.62 6.31
CA HIS A 240 -6.19 6.18 4.94
C HIS A 240 -7.65 6.44 4.53
N TYR A 241 -8.59 6.47 5.48
CA TYR A 241 -10.00 6.82 5.21
C TYR A 241 -10.16 8.25 4.64
N ARG A 242 -9.12 9.09 4.77
CA ARG A 242 -9.12 10.44 4.23
C ARG A 242 -8.84 10.47 2.72
N LEU A 243 -8.14 9.49 2.15
CA LEU A 243 -7.71 9.54 0.74
C LEU A 243 -8.83 9.19 -0.25
N GLU A 244 -9.65 8.16 0.03
CA GLU A 244 -10.80 7.84 -0.84
C GLU A 244 -11.92 8.87 -0.73
N LYS A 245 -12.19 9.38 0.47
CA LYS A 245 -13.18 10.45 0.66
C LYS A 245 -12.79 11.75 -0.05
N LEU A 246 -11.48 12.06 -0.11
CA LEU A 246 -10.96 13.16 -0.92
C LEU A 246 -11.16 12.91 -2.42
N ARG A 247 -10.94 11.67 -2.90
CA ARG A 247 -11.18 11.31 -4.31
C ARG A 247 -12.67 11.36 -4.68
N GLU A 248 -13.58 10.87 -3.83
CA GLU A 248 -15.03 11.00 -4.07
C GLU A 248 -15.50 12.46 -4.08
N GLU A 249 -14.95 13.31 -3.21
CA GLU A 249 -15.24 14.76 -3.21
C GLU A 249 -14.64 15.50 -4.42
N GLU A 250 -13.57 14.99 -5.03
CA GLU A 250 -12.99 15.53 -6.26
C GLU A 250 -13.74 15.08 -7.52
N ASP A 251 -14.16 13.82 -7.60
CA ASP A 251 -14.97 13.32 -8.74
C ASP A 251 -16.37 13.95 -8.79
N LEU A 252 -16.97 14.27 -7.64
CA LEU A 252 -18.26 14.98 -7.57
C LEU A 252 -18.19 16.47 -7.98
N LYS A 253 -17.00 17.04 -8.19
CA LYS A 253 -16.84 18.45 -8.64
C LYS A 253 -16.63 18.62 -10.14
N LEU A 254 -16.60 17.53 -10.91
CA LEU A 254 -16.47 17.58 -12.36
C LEU A 254 -17.80 17.32 -13.09
N SER A 255 -18.85 18.09 -12.78
CA SER A 255 -19.99 18.29 -13.69
C SER A 255 -20.92 19.41 -13.22
N SER A 256 -20.67 20.64 -13.70
CA SER A 256 -21.68 21.46 -14.41
C SER A 256 -21.11 22.85 -14.74
N SER A 257 -20.18 22.91 -15.70
CA SER A 257 -19.99 24.16 -16.45
C SER A 257 -21.02 24.17 -17.57
N GLN A 258 -21.92 25.14 -17.49
CA GLN A 258 -23.06 25.34 -18.38
C GLN A 258 -22.62 25.43 -19.84
N ALA A 259 -23.11 24.51 -20.66
CA ALA A 259 -23.26 24.73 -22.09
C ALA A 259 -24.58 25.48 -22.34
N ALA A 260 -24.48 26.78 -22.58
CA ALA A 260 -25.45 27.57 -23.34
C ALA A 260 -24.60 28.66 -24.04
N GLY A 261 -24.47 28.75 -25.35
CA GLY A 261 -25.41 28.42 -26.39
C GLY A 261 -25.80 29.72 -27.10
N LEU A 262 -24.90 30.21 -27.96
CA LEU A 262 -24.98 31.14 -29.10
C LEU A 262 -23.80 32.12 -29.14
#